data_AF-A0A6G7IXZ9-F1
#
_entry.id   AF-A0A6G7IXZ9-F1
#
_cell.length_a   1.000
_cell.length_b   1.000
_cell.length_c   1.000
_cell.angle_alpha   90.00
_cell.angle_beta   90.00
_cell.angle_gamma   90.00
#
_symmetry.space_group_name_H-M   'P 1'
#
loop_
_entity.id
_entity.type
_entity.pdbx_description
1 polymer ?
#
loop_
_entity_poly.entity_id
_entity_poly.type
_entity_poly.pdbx_seq_one_letter_code
_entity_poly.pdbx_strand_id
1 'polypeptide(L)'
;MGANNDYNSPSFKKLLDSLQQQSWELELIISGFAIFGLFTAYEPLRIEMVNAENEQQIYRFVVYLILQISCSILLFNLLLHVILRGLWIGSLGLRYVSGDIEFEKLRYSERFTKYLQKRIVSFDRYIANLENYCSVLFAISFLLIFYVLAMTMIILSIVLVVNFILESDHLNEGVAITLGSVLIVFIITGMILTFIDFLTQGWLKKKKWISRIYFPIYWVFSFLTLSFLYRPLVYNFLDNRFGRRLILLLVPIYIAILMMTSLEYRSSNYLDKDQRSSSTFANKENYADMLTEDGDFPGHMVIPSKVINKPFLQVFVPFSENLENRIFAYNDSLRPEIDRRGLSTSMKVTTNWNDQITSARQKDSIRKRYLRTFNETHAFQIDSLDMDEDFILTTGINNILGFETYLNISDLEEGKHLLRLRRKRNEKDAVVTVTDVILPFWFFKN
;
A
#
# COMPACT_ATOMS: atom_id res chain seq x y z
N MET A 1 -48.94 8.62 11.49
CA MET A 1 -48.80 8.64 12.97
C MET A 1 -47.33 8.42 13.29
N GLY A 2 -46.58 9.50 13.48
CA GLY A 2 -45.18 9.41 13.88
C GLY A 2 -45.11 9.07 15.37
N ALA A 3 -44.74 7.83 15.69
CA ALA A 3 -44.28 7.53 17.03
C ALA A 3 -43.01 8.35 17.27
N ASN A 4 -43.07 9.22 18.27
CA ASN A 4 -41.92 9.95 18.75
C ASN A 4 -40.91 8.89 19.25
N ASN A 5 -39.90 8.56 18.43
CA ASN A 5 -38.86 7.61 18.77
C ASN A 5 -37.92 8.24 19.81
N ASP A 6 -38.43 8.41 21.04
CA ASP A 6 -37.57 8.68 22.18
C ASP A 6 -36.68 7.45 22.38
N TYR A 7 -35.37 7.64 22.27
CA TYR A 7 -34.35 6.59 22.42
C TYR A 7 -34.38 5.97 23.83
N ASN A 8 -35.06 6.60 24.80
CA ASN A 8 -35.28 6.04 26.14
C ASN A 8 -36.56 5.20 26.26
N SER A 9 -37.44 5.20 25.25
CA SER A 9 -38.73 4.52 25.32
C SER A 9 -38.59 2.99 25.43
N PRO A 10 -39.47 2.31 26.18
CA PRO A 10 -39.48 0.84 26.25
C PRO A 10 -39.68 0.17 24.89
N SER A 11 -40.46 0.79 24.00
CA SER A 11 -40.67 0.32 22.63
C SER A 11 -39.39 0.34 21.79
N PHE A 12 -38.58 1.39 21.92
CA PHE A 12 -37.30 1.48 21.22
C PHE A 12 -36.30 0.45 21.74
N LYS A 13 -36.24 0.23 23.06
CA LYS A 13 -35.40 -0.84 23.65
C LYS A 13 -35.80 -2.22 23.13
N LYS A 14 -37.10 -2.52 23.08
CA LYS A 14 -37.60 -3.79 22.55
C LYS A 14 -37.29 -3.97 21.06
N LEU A 15 -37.37 -2.89 20.27
CA LEU A 15 -36.94 -2.89 18.87
C LEU A 15 -35.44 -3.20 18.76
N LEU A 16 -34.61 -2.56 19.58
CA LEU A 16 -33.17 -2.80 19.60
C LEU A 16 -32.84 -4.24 19.96
N ASP A 17 -33.48 -4.82 20.97
CA ASP A 17 -33.30 -6.22 21.35
C ASP A 17 -33.67 -7.17 20.20
N SER A 18 -34.76 -6.88 19.47
CA SER A 18 -35.18 -7.68 18.31
C SER A 18 -34.18 -7.57 17.16
N LEU A 19 -33.69 -6.37 16.86
CA LEU A 19 -32.68 -6.15 15.83
C LEU A 19 -31.35 -6.83 16.18
N GLN A 20 -30.97 -6.81 17.46
CA GLN A 20 -29.78 -7.50 17.95
C GLN A 20 -29.92 -9.02 17.81
N GLN A 21 -31.10 -9.60 18.05
CA GLN A 21 -31.31 -11.04 17.87
C GLN A 21 -31.22 -11.48 16.41
N GLN A 22 -31.54 -10.60 15.47
CA GLN A 22 -31.53 -10.86 14.03
C GLN A 22 -30.27 -10.34 13.34
N SER A 23 -29.35 -9.68 14.07
CA SER A 23 -28.19 -9.01 13.48
C SER A 23 -27.28 -9.97 12.73
N TRP A 24 -27.25 -11.24 13.14
CA TRP A 24 -26.40 -12.26 12.57
C TRP A 24 -26.58 -12.47 11.07
N GLU A 25 -27.79 -12.33 10.54
CA GLU A 25 -28.07 -12.47 9.11
C GLU A 25 -27.37 -11.34 8.33
N LEU A 26 -27.52 -10.11 8.81
CA LEU A 26 -26.89 -8.93 8.23
C LEU A 26 -25.36 -8.97 8.38
N GLU A 27 -24.88 -9.41 9.54
CA GLU A 27 -23.44 -9.58 9.81
C GLU A 27 -22.80 -10.54 8.79
N LEU A 28 -23.45 -11.67 8.50
CA LEU A 28 -22.97 -12.66 7.54
C LEU A 28 -23.00 -12.12 6.10
N ILE A 29 -24.10 -11.47 5.71
CA ILE A 29 -24.26 -10.91 4.35
C ILE A 29 -23.20 -9.82 4.11
N ILE A 30 -23.07 -8.85 5.01
CA ILE A 30 -22.10 -7.76 4.88
C ILE A 30 -20.67 -8.32 4.88
N SER A 31 -20.36 -9.28 5.76
CA SER A 31 -19.05 -9.93 5.78
C SER A 31 -18.76 -10.64 4.47
N GLY A 32 -19.72 -11.37 3.90
CA GLY A 32 -19.57 -12.08 2.63
C GLY A 32 -19.24 -11.14 1.48
N PHE A 33 -19.99 -10.05 1.33
CA PHE A 33 -19.72 -9.04 0.30
C PHE A 33 -18.36 -8.35 0.51
N ALA A 34 -18.04 -8.00 1.75
CA ALA A 34 -16.76 -7.37 2.06
C ALA A 34 -15.58 -8.30 1.77
N ILE A 35 -15.66 -9.57 2.16
CA ILE A 35 -14.64 -10.59 1.88
C ILE A 35 -14.44 -10.73 0.37
N PHE A 36 -15.51 -10.84 -0.42
CA PHE A 36 -15.42 -10.93 -1.87
C PHE A 36 -14.74 -9.70 -2.49
N GLY A 37 -15.14 -8.50 -2.07
CA GLY A 37 -14.54 -7.25 -2.53
C GLY A 37 -13.05 -7.15 -2.18
N LEU A 38 -12.68 -7.54 -0.95
CA LEU A 38 -11.29 -7.51 -0.50
C LEU A 38 -10.43 -8.55 -1.22
N PHE A 39 -10.93 -9.78 -1.44
CA PHE A 39 -10.21 -10.78 -2.24
C PHE A 39 -9.95 -10.29 -3.67
N THR A 40 -10.96 -9.67 -4.29
CA THR A 40 -10.83 -9.12 -5.65
C THR A 40 -9.85 -7.95 -5.70
N ALA A 41 -9.79 -7.12 -4.64
CA ALA A 41 -8.87 -5.99 -4.56
C ALA A 41 -7.44 -6.37 -4.16
N TYR A 42 -7.23 -7.52 -3.50
CA TYR A 42 -5.94 -7.89 -2.90
C TYR A 42 -4.79 -7.97 -3.92
N GLU A 43 -5.01 -8.64 -5.05
CA GLU A 43 -3.97 -8.82 -6.06
C GLU A 43 -3.68 -7.53 -6.83
N PRO A 44 -4.68 -6.77 -7.33
CA PRO A 44 -4.44 -5.46 -7.94
C PRO A 44 -3.69 -4.47 -7.02
N LEU A 45 -4.02 -4.45 -5.73
CA LEU A 45 -3.31 -3.60 -4.76
C LEU A 45 -1.83 -4.01 -4.60
N ARG A 46 -1.54 -5.32 -4.63
CA ARG A 46 -0.17 -5.84 -4.61
C ARG A 46 0.60 -5.43 -5.87
N ILE A 47 0.00 -5.59 -7.04
CA ILE A 47 0.62 -5.25 -8.33
C ILE A 47 0.96 -3.75 -8.37
N GLU A 48 0.03 -2.88 -8.00
CA GLU A 48 0.27 -1.42 -7.96
C GLU A 48 1.32 -1.01 -6.92
N MET A 49 1.39 -1.71 -5.80
CA MET A 49 2.45 -1.51 -4.80
C MET A 49 3.84 -1.82 -5.40
N VAL A 50 3.98 -2.97 -6.07
CA VAL A 50 5.23 -3.38 -6.72
C VAL A 50 5.58 -2.44 -7.88
N ASN A 51 4.58 -2.01 -8.66
CA ASN A 51 4.78 -1.01 -9.71
C ASN A 51 5.37 0.29 -9.16
N ALA A 52 4.76 0.80 -8.09
CA ALA A 52 5.20 2.04 -7.45
C ALA A 52 6.61 1.92 -6.87
N GLU A 53 6.99 0.75 -6.36
CA GLU A 53 8.36 0.46 -5.94
C GLU A 53 9.33 0.47 -7.13
N ASN A 54 8.98 -0.21 -8.23
CA ASN A 54 9.80 -0.27 -9.45
C ASN A 54 10.01 1.12 -10.07
N GLU A 55 8.95 1.92 -10.15
CA GLU A 55 9.00 3.31 -10.61
C GLU A 55 9.64 4.28 -9.60
N GLN A 56 10.00 3.79 -8.40
CA GLN A 56 10.58 4.56 -7.29
C GLN A 56 9.67 5.71 -6.81
N GLN A 57 8.36 5.54 -6.94
CA GLN A 57 7.33 6.48 -6.50
C GLN A 57 6.99 6.25 -5.03
N ILE A 58 7.83 6.78 -4.13
CA ILE A 58 7.75 6.52 -2.68
C ILE A 58 6.35 6.79 -2.08
N TYR A 59 5.66 7.84 -2.53
CA TYR A 59 4.34 8.21 -2.02
C TYR A 59 3.27 7.20 -2.43
N ARG A 60 3.24 6.80 -3.71
CA ARG A 60 2.32 5.76 -4.21
C ARG A 60 2.62 4.43 -3.54
N PHE A 61 3.89 4.07 -3.42
CA PHE A 61 4.32 2.83 -2.75
C PHE A 61 3.78 2.76 -1.32
N VAL A 62 3.98 3.81 -0.52
CA VAL A 62 3.49 3.85 0.88
C VAL A 62 1.97 3.76 0.95
N VAL A 63 1.24 4.41 0.03
CA VAL A 63 -0.23 4.33 -0.02
C VAL A 63 -0.70 2.90 -0.32
N TYR A 64 -0.18 2.27 -1.37
CA TYR A 64 -0.57 0.91 -1.73
C TYR A 64 -0.12 -0.12 -0.68
N LEU A 65 1.03 0.07 -0.04
CA LEU A 65 1.48 -0.75 1.08
C LEU A 65 0.48 -0.72 2.25
N ILE A 66 0.02 0.48 2.63
CA ILE A 66 -0.97 0.63 3.71
C ILE A 66 -2.30 -0.01 3.32
N LEU A 67 -2.76 0.18 2.08
CA LEU A 67 -3.99 -0.45 1.58
C LEU A 67 -3.88 -1.97 1.57
N GLN A 68 -2.72 -2.53 1.16
CA GLN A 68 -2.47 -3.96 1.12
C GLN A 68 -2.46 -4.60 2.51
N ILE A 69 -1.79 -3.96 3.47
CA ILE A 69 -1.79 -4.38 4.88
C ILE A 69 -3.22 -4.32 5.44
N SER A 70 -3.93 -3.22 5.17
CA SER A 70 -5.31 -3.02 5.62
C SER A 70 -6.25 -4.09 5.07
N CYS A 71 -6.13 -4.39 3.77
CA CYS A 71 -6.87 -5.45 3.09
C CYS A 71 -6.62 -6.81 3.75
N SER A 72 -5.35 -7.14 4.02
CA SER A 72 -4.94 -8.38 4.68
C SER A 72 -5.56 -8.54 6.07
N ILE A 73 -5.49 -7.50 6.91
CA ILE A 73 -6.02 -7.52 8.28
C ILE A 73 -7.55 -7.65 8.28
N LEU A 74 -8.23 -6.91 7.41
CA LEU A 74 -9.69 -6.96 7.27
C LEU A 74 -10.15 -8.33 6.76
N LEU A 75 -9.48 -8.89 5.74
CA LEU A 75 -9.75 -10.24 5.25
C LEU A 75 -9.62 -11.27 6.37
N PHE A 76 -8.51 -11.24 7.11
CA PHE A 76 -8.30 -12.15 8.23
C PHE A 76 -9.41 -12.05 9.27
N ASN A 77 -9.76 -10.84 9.70
CA ASN A 77 -10.78 -10.64 10.75
C ASN A 77 -12.16 -11.10 10.28
N LEU A 78 -12.56 -10.75 9.05
CA LEU A 78 -13.85 -11.14 8.49
C LEU A 78 -13.93 -12.65 8.23
N LEU A 79 -12.85 -13.29 7.77
CA LEU A 79 -12.78 -14.75 7.62
C LEU A 79 -12.92 -15.44 8.98
N LEU A 80 -12.19 -14.97 10.00
CA LEU A 80 -12.30 -15.48 11.37
C LEU A 80 -13.74 -15.33 11.89
N HIS A 81 -14.36 -14.17 11.65
CA HIS A 81 -15.75 -13.92 11.99
C HIS A 81 -16.70 -14.93 11.34
N VAL A 82 -16.60 -15.15 10.01
CA VAL A 82 -17.46 -16.10 9.29
C VAL A 82 -17.24 -17.53 9.75
N ILE A 83 -15.99 -17.95 10.03
CA ILE A 83 -15.68 -19.29 10.57
C ILE A 83 -16.35 -19.48 11.93
N LEU A 84 -16.21 -18.51 12.85
CA LEU A 84 -16.85 -18.60 14.17
C LEU A 84 -18.37 -18.56 14.07
N ARG A 85 -18.94 -17.79 13.13
CA ARG A 85 -20.38 -17.79 12.87
C ARG A 85 -20.85 -19.14 12.36
N GLY A 86 -20.11 -19.78 11.46
CA GLY A 86 -20.39 -21.15 11.01
C GLY A 86 -20.39 -22.16 12.18
N LEU A 87 -19.40 -22.06 13.08
CA LEU A 87 -19.33 -22.86 14.30
C LEU A 87 -20.52 -22.59 15.24
N TRP A 88 -20.94 -21.33 15.37
CA TRP A 88 -22.11 -20.94 16.15
C TRP A 88 -23.40 -21.52 15.58
N ILE A 89 -23.65 -21.37 14.28
CA ILE A 89 -24.84 -21.92 13.59
C ILE A 89 -24.88 -23.44 13.76
N GLY A 90 -23.75 -24.12 13.54
CA GLY A 90 -23.65 -25.57 13.74
C GLY A 90 -23.93 -25.99 15.19
N SER A 91 -23.46 -25.21 16.16
CA SER A 91 -23.71 -25.48 17.58
C SER A 91 -25.17 -25.27 17.96
N LEU A 92 -25.82 -24.23 17.41
CA LEU A 92 -27.25 -23.99 17.60
C LEU A 92 -28.09 -25.12 16.98
N GLY A 93 -27.73 -25.57 15.78
CA GLY A 93 -28.36 -26.72 15.13
C GLY A 93 -28.23 -28.00 15.94
N LEU A 94 -27.03 -28.26 16.50
CA LEU A 94 -26.82 -29.41 17.39
C LEU A 94 -27.63 -29.28 18.68
N ARG A 95 -27.75 -28.07 19.24
CA ARG A 95 -28.51 -27.81 20.46
C ARG A 95 -29.99 -28.11 20.29
N TYR A 96 -30.56 -27.78 19.13
CA TYR A 96 -31.96 -28.07 18.80
C TYR A 96 -32.28 -29.57 18.85
N VAL A 97 -31.35 -30.41 18.39
CA VAL A 97 -31.55 -31.88 18.32
C VAL A 97 -31.14 -32.58 19.62
N SER A 98 -30.01 -32.19 20.21
CA SER A 98 -29.35 -32.95 21.28
C SER A 98 -29.49 -32.35 22.68
N GLY A 99 -29.97 -31.12 22.81
CA GLY A 99 -30.07 -30.44 24.12
C GLY A 99 -28.70 -30.10 24.74
N ASP A 100 -28.65 -30.02 26.07
CA ASP A 100 -27.39 -29.80 26.80
C ASP A 100 -26.61 -31.09 27.04
N ILE A 101 -25.36 -30.95 27.46
CA ILE A 101 -24.47 -32.07 27.76
C ILE A 101 -24.88 -32.71 29.08
N GLU A 102 -25.41 -33.94 28.98
CA GLU A 102 -25.66 -34.82 30.12
C GLU A 102 -24.51 -35.82 30.27
N PHE A 103 -23.54 -35.50 31.13
CA PHE A 103 -22.32 -36.31 31.30
C PHE A 103 -22.61 -37.72 31.82
N GLU A 104 -23.70 -37.91 32.56
CA GLU A 104 -24.13 -39.19 33.11
C GLU A 104 -24.52 -40.18 32.01
N LYS A 105 -25.09 -39.69 30.89
CA LYS A 105 -25.47 -40.53 29.74
C LYS A 105 -24.25 -41.06 28.96
N LEU A 106 -23.09 -40.42 29.10
CA LEU A 106 -21.84 -40.80 28.42
C LEU A 106 -21.17 -42.03 29.05
N ARG A 107 -21.56 -42.43 30.26
CA ARG A 107 -21.05 -43.61 30.98
C ARG A 107 -19.51 -43.65 31.09
N TYR A 108 -18.88 -42.49 31.25
CA TYR A 108 -17.43 -42.40 31.47
C TYR A 108 -17.04 -42.78 32.90
N SER A 109 -15.77 -43.14 33.09
CA SER A 109 -15.24 -43.39 34.43
C SER A 109 -15.20 -42.11 35.25
N GLU A 110 -15.33 -42.23 36.58
CA GLU A 110 -15.52 -41.11 37.50
C GLU A 110 -14.45 -40.02 37.37
N ARG A 111 -13.19 -40.42 37.14
CA ARG A 111 -12.07 -39.50 36.93
C ARG A 111 -12.28 -38.63 35.69
N PHE A 112 -12.73 -39.21 34.57
CA PHE A 112 -13.01 -38.46 33.35
C PHE A 112 -14.26 -37.60 33.50
N THR A 113 -15.33 -38.12 34.10
CA THR A 113 -16.57 -37.35 34.33
C THR A 113 -16.29 -36.09 35.15
N LYS A 114 -15.60 -36.21 36.28
CA LYS A 114 -15.22 -35.06 37.12
C LYS A 114 -14.30 -34.07 36.40
N TYR A 115 -13.36 -34.56 35.60
CA TYR A 115 -12.46 -33.71 34.82
C TYR A 115 -13.22 -32.92 33.74
N LEU A 116 -14.07 -33.60 32.96
CA LEU A 116 -14.82 -33.01 31.85
C LEU A 116 -15.88 -32.03 32.35
N GLN A 117 -16.64 -32.36 33.41
CA GLN A 117 -17.59 -31.42 34.04
C GLN A 117 -16.92 -30.13 34.53
N LYS A 118 -15.65 -30.20 34.96
CA LYS A 118 -14.89 -29.01 35.40
C LYS A 118 -14.35 -28.18 34.23
N ARG A 119 -14.07 -28.81 33.09
CA ARG A 119 -13.38 -28.18 31.95
C ARG A 119 -14.32 -27.71 30.86
N ILE A 120 -15.38 -28.46 30.60
CA ILE A 120 -16.37 -28.18 29.57
C ILE A 120 -17.49 -27.38 30.22
N VAL A 121 -17.71 -26.17 29.71
CA VAL A 121 -18.87 -25.36 30.11
C VAL A 121 -20.14 -25.95 29.52
N SER A 122 -21.32 -25.57 30.04
CA SER A 122 -22.57 -26.01 29.42
C SER A 122 -22.63 -25.61 27.95
N PHE A 123 -23.35 -26.39 27.15
CA PHE A 123 -23.41 -26.17 25.72
C PHE A 123 -24.10 -24.83 25.40
N ASP A 124 -25.09 -24.42 26.20
CA ASP A 124 -25.68 -23.07 26.12
C ASP A 124 -24.66 -21.96 26.36
N ARG A 125 -23.79 -22.14 27.37
CA ARG A 125 -22.74 -21.16 27.67
C ARG A 125 -21.72 -21.08 26.55
N TYR A 126 -21.41 -22.21 25.92
CA TYR A 126 -20.56 -22.25 24.74
C TYR A 126 -21.17 -21.49 23.56
N ILE A 127 -22.45 -21.73 23.23
CA ILE A 127 -23.18 -21.01 22.18
C ILE A 127 -23.23 -19.50 22.48
N ALA A 128 -23.54 -19.11 23.71
CA ALA A 128 -23.57 -17.72 24.13
C ALA A 128 -22.18 -17.04 24.04
N ASN A 129 -21.10 -17.77 24.36
CA ASN A 129 -19.75 -17.25 24.18
C ASN A 129 -19.42 -17.05 22.70
N LEU A 130 -19.76 -18.01 21.84
CA LEU A 130 -19.57 -17.89 20.39
C LEU A 130 -20.32 -16.68 19.81
N GLU A 131 -21.57 -16.43 20.24
CA GLU A 131 -22.31 -15.23 19.85
C GLU A 131 -21.52 -13.95 20.19
N ASN A 132 -21.05 -13.85 21.44
CA ASN A 132 -20.25 -12.71 21.87
C ASN A 132 -18.97 -12.55 21.05
N TYR A 133 -18.25 -13.64 20.72
CA TYR A 133 -17.08 -13.55 19.85
C TYR A 133 -17.45 -13.06 18.45
N CYS A 134 -18.53 -13.56 17.86
CA CYS A 134 -18.97 -13.17 16.52
C CYS A 134 -19.31 -11.69 16.46
N SER A 135 -20.23 -11.21 17.29
CA SER A 135 -20.68 -9.81 17.26
C SER A 135 -19.52 -8.84 17.55
N VAL A 136 -18.62 -9.21 18.47
CA VAL A 136 -17.48 -8.38 18.84
C VAL A 136 -16.42 -8.36 17.73
N LEU A 137 -16.15 -9.48 17.06
CA LEU A 137 -15.26 -9.51 15.89
C LEU A 137 -15.83 -8.70 14.72
N PHE A 138 -17.12 -8.84 14.43
CA PHE A 138 -17.78 -8.05 13.40
C PHE A 138 -17.66 -6.54 13.68
N ALA A 139 -17.90 -6.13 14.94
CA ALA A 139 -17.72 -4.74 15.36
C ALA A 139 -16.26 -4.26 15.22
N ILE A 140 -15.28 -5.12 15.54
CA ILE A 140 -13.84 -4.80 15.35
C ILE A 140 -13.52 -4.65 13.86
N SER A 141 -14.03 -5.52 13.00
CA SER A 141 -13.86 -5.40 11.55
C SER A 141 -14.34 -4.05 11.04
N PHE A 142 -15.53 -3.61 11.46
CA PHE A 142 -16.06 -2.30 11.08
C PHE A 142 -15.23 -1.14 11.65
N LEU A 143 -14.73 -1.29 12.87
CA LEU A 143 -13.86 -0.30 13.50
C LEU A 143 -12.50 -0.17 12.78
N LEU A 144 -11.94 -1.29 12.30
CA LEU A 144 -10.71 -1.30 11.50
C LEU A 144 -10.88 -0.49 10.21
N ILE A 145 -12.02 -0.57 9.53
CA ILE A 145 -12.30 0.24 8.32
C ILE A 145 -12.15 1.74 8.64
N PHE A 146 -12.67 2.20 9.77
CA PHE A 146 -12.50 3.60 10.17
C PHE A 146 -11.06 3.97 10.50
N TYR A 147 -10.25 3.04 11.00
CA TYR A 147 -8.82 3.29 11.21
C TYR A 147 -8.05 3.40 9.90
N VAL A 148 -8.40 2.60 8.89
CA VAL A 148 -7.86 2.73 7.53
C VAL A 148 -8.24 4.09 6.94
N LEU A 149 -9.50 4.49 7.10
CA LEU A 149 -9.97 5.81 6.68
C LEU A 149 -9.24 6.94 7.40
N ALA A 150 -9.05 6.82 8.72
CA ALA A 150 -8.30 7.79 9.51
C ALA A 150 -6.86 7.96 9.02
N MET A 151 -6.16 6.85 8.75
CA MET A 151 -4.81 6.89 8.18
C MET A 151 -4.80 7.53 6.79
N THR A 152 -5.77 7.20 5.95
CA THR A 152 -5.94 7.79 4.62
C THR A 152 -6.12 9.31 4.71
N MET A 153 -6.94 9.79 5.64
CA MET A 153 -7.15 11.23 5.86
C MET A 153 -5.88 11.92 6.35
N ILE A 154 -5.06 11.28 7.17
CA ILE A 154 -3.77 11.83 7.60
C ILE A 154 -2.82 11.95 6.40
N ILE A 155 -2.70 10.91 5.58
CA ILE A 155 -1.86 10.93 4.37
C ILE A 155 -2.33 12.02 3.42
N LEU A 156 -3.64 12.10 3.17
CA LEU A 156 -4.24 13.16 2.35
C LEU A 156 -3.92 14.54 2.91
N SER A 157 -3.95 14.71 4.24
CA SER A 157 -3.61 15.99 4.87
C SER A 157 -2.15 16.38 4.63
N ILE A 158 -1.22 15.41 4.68
CA ILE A 158 0.19 15.64 4.35
C ILE A 158 0.33 16.04 2.87
N VAL A 159 -0.31 15.30 1.96
CA VAL A 159 -0.29 15.59 0.51
C VAL A 159 -0.85 16.98 0.23
N LEU A 160 -1.95 17.37 0.88
CA LEU A 160 -2.53 18.71 0.75
C LEU A 160 -1.59 19.80 1.25
N VAL A 161 -0.89 19.60 2.37
CA VAL A 161 0.09 20.58 2.87
C VAL A 161 1.27 20.72 1.90
N VAL A 162 1.76 19.61 1.32
CA VAL A 162 2.83 19.66 0.32
C VAL A 162 2.39 20.47 -0.91
N ASN A 163 1.29 20.06 -1.54
CA ASN A 163 0.86 20.64 -2.82
C ASN A 163 0.33 22.09 -2.68
N PHE A 164 -0.43 22.40 -1.62
CA PHE A 164 -1.08 23.70 -1.48
C PHE A 164 -0.32 24.71 -0.62
N ILE A 165 0.73 24.30 0.11
CA ILE A 165 1.50 25.20 0.96
C ILE A 165 2.97 25.21 0.57
N LEU A 166 3.64 24.05 0.53
CA LEU A 166 5.07 24.00 0.21
C LEU A 166 5.34 24.33 -1.26
N GLU A 167 4.50 23.83 -2.16
CA GLU A 167 4.63 24.01 -3.61
C GLU A 167 3.72 25.13 -4.15
N SER A 168 3.18 25.98 -3.27
CA SER A 168 2.24 27.02 -3.68
C SER A 168 2.95 28.24 -4.30
N ASP A 169 2.61 28.53 -5.55
CA ASP A 169 3.03 29.75 -6.27
C ASP A 169 2.49 31.06 -5.67
N HIS A 170 1.48 31.00 -4.80
CA HIS A 170 0.84 32.17 -4.19
C HIS A 170 1.46 32.63 -2.88
N LEU A 171 2.33 31.81 -2.28
CA LEU A 171 2.97 32.10 -1.00
C LEU A 171 4.42 32.49 -1.25
N ASN A 172 4.92 33.45 -0.47
CA ASN A 172 6.36 33.73 -0.45
C ASN A 172 7.10 32.45 -0.01
N GLU A 173 8.14 32.06 -0.74
CA GLU A 173 8.93 30.84 -0.52
C GLU A 173 9.32 30.65 0.97
N GLY A 174 9.82 31.70 1.63
CA GLY A 174 10.17 31.62 3.05
C GLY A 174 8.98 31.35 3.97
N VAL A 175 7.79 31.88 3.64
CA VAL A 175 6.54 31.65 4.37
C VAL A 175 6.00 30.26 4.09
N ALA A 176 6.00 29.82 2.82
CA ALA A 176 5.60 28.49 2.38
C ALA A 176 6.39 27.41 3.11
N ILE A 177 7.72 27.50 3.08
CA ILE A 177 8.62 26.55 3.75
C ILE A 177 8.38 26.53 5.26
N THR A 178 8.32 27.70 5.90
CA THR A 178 8.14 27.79 7.36
C THR A 178 6.80 27.23 7.79
N LEU A 179 5.71 27.67 7.16
CA LEU A 179 4.34 27.24 7.49
C LEU A 179 4.13 25.76 7.18
N GLY A 180 4.54 25.31 5.99
CA GLY A 180 4.41 23.92 5.55
C GLY A 180 5.19 22.97 6.47
N SER A 181 6.43 23.33 6.83
CA SER A 181 7.24 22.54 7.77
C SER A 181 6.59 22.44 9.15
N VAL A 182 6.08 23.55 9.70
CA VAL A 182 5.38 23.57 10.99
C VAL A 182 4.14 22.68 10.96
N LEU A 183 3.34 22.74 9.88
CA LEU A 183 2.15 21.91 9.71
C LEU A 183 2.49 20.43 9.58
N ILE A 184 3.50 20.06 8.80
CA ILE A 184 3.95 18.66 8.67
C ILE A 184 4.42 18.13 10.02
N VAL A 185 5.25 18.88 10.74
CA VAL A 185 5.71 18.48 12.08
C VAL A 185 4.53 18.32 13.04
N PHE A 186 3.55 19.22 12.99
CA PHE A 186 2.33 19.11 13.78
C PHE A 186 1.52 17.86 13.43
N ILE A 187 1.33 17.56 12.14
CA ILE A 187 0.59 16.38 11.68
C ILE A 187 1.30 15.10 12.10
N ILE A 188 2.62 14.99 11.88
CA ILE A 188 3.40 13.80 12.25
C ILE A 188 3.37 13.61 13.78
N THR A 189 3.61 14.68 14.54
CA THR A 189 3.60 14.62 16.01
C THR A 189 2.22 14.23 16.53
N GLY A 190 1.16 14.83 16.01
CA GLY A 190 -0.21 14.50 16.40
C GLY A 190 -0.63 13.09 16.01
N MET A 191 -0.18 12.60 14.84
CA MET A 191 -0.38 11.20 14.43
C MET A 191 0.28 10.24 15.43
N ILE A 192 1.54 10.50 15.80
CA ILE A 192 2.26 9.67 16.77
C ILE A 192 1.56 9.69 18.14
N LEU A 193 1.19 10.87 18.64
CA LEU A 193 0.51 10.99 19.94
C LEU A 193 -0.86 10.31 19.95
N THR A 194 -1.64 10.46 18.89
CA THR A 194 -2.94 9.79 18.78
C THR A 194 -2.81 8.28 18.65
N PHE A 195 -1.80 7.80 17.92
CA PHE A 195 -1.47 6.37 17.84
C PHE A 195 -1.06 5.81 19.21
N ILE A 196 -0.21 6.52 19.96
CA ILE A 196 0.16 6.13 21.34
C ILE A 196 -1.08 6.11 22.25
N ASP A 197 -1.93 7.12 22.20
CA ASP A 197 -3.17 7.15 23.00
C ASP A 197 -4.09 5.97 22.65
N PHE A 198 -4.17 5.62 21.37
CA PHE A 198 -4.94 4.47 20.90
C PHE A 198 -4.38 3.14 21.44
N LEU A 199 -3.08 2.86 21.22
CA LEU A 199 -2.44 1.63 21.71
C LEU A 199 -2.52 1.48 23.23
N THR A 200 -2.33 2.58 23.95
CA THR A 200 -2.35 2.60 25.42
C THR A 200 -3.75 2.72 26.02
N GLN A 201 -4.80 2.71 25.18
CA GLN A 201 -6.20 2.81 25.60
C GLN A 201 -6.47 4.05 26.48
N GLY A 202 -5.99 5.20 26.04
CA GLY A 202 -6.26 6.50 26.66
C GLY A 202 -5.24 6.93 27.72
N TRP A 203 -4.00 6.45 27.69
CA TRP A 203 -3.01 6.81 28.73
C TRP A 203 -2.72 8.31 28.78
N LEU A 204 -2.63 8.98 27.62
CA LEU A 204 -2.40 10.43 27.55
C LEU A 204 -3.54 11.23 28.19
N LYS A 205 -4.76 10.70 28.16
CA LYS A 205 -5.96 11.31 28.74
C LYS A 205 -6.03 11.17 30.27
N LYS A 206 -5.36 10.18 30.86
CA LYS A 206 -5.47 9.84 32.30
C LYS A 206 -4.68 10.79 33.22
N LYS A 207 -3.53 11.30 32.80
CA LYS A 207 -2.69 12.19 33.63
C LYS A 207 -3.07 13.66 33.41
N LYS A 208 -3.43 14.39 34.47
CA LYS A 208 -3.95 15.78 34.41
C LYS A 208 -3.07 16.74 33.58
N TRP A 209 -1.75 16.72 33.77
CA TRP A 209 -0.83 17.61 33.07
C TRP A 209 -0.66 17.24 31.58
N ILE A 210 -0.46 15.94 31.29
CA ILE A 210 -0.34 15.44 29.91
C ILE A 210 -1.63 15.67 29.13
N SER A 211 -2.78 15.42 29.75
CA SER A 211 -4.10 15.61 29.16
C SER A 211 -4.32 17.07 28.73
N ARG A 212 -3.84 18.05 29.51
CA ARG A 212 -3.95 19.48 29.15
C ARG A 212 -3.18 19.83 27.87
N ILE A 213 -1.98 19.27 27.68
CA ILE A 213 -1.15 19.49 26.48
C ILE A 213 -1.69 18.70 25.29
N TYR A 214 -2.17 17.47 25.52
CA TYR A 214 -2.67 16.58 24.48
C TYR A 214 -4.06 16.97 23.98
N PHE A 215 -4.91 17.61 24.80
CA PHE A 215 -6.29 17.89 24.45
C PHE A 215 -6.49 18.71 23.15
N PRO A 216 -5.74 19.80 22.89
CA PRO A 216 -5.84 20.52 21.61
C PRO A 216 -5.50 19.63 20.41
N ILE A 217 -4.46 18.80 20.53
CA ILE A 217 -4.05 17.85 19.49
C ILE A 217 -5.15 16.82 19.26
N TYR A 218 -5.68 16.23 20.34
CA TYR A 218 -6.80 15.29 20.28
C TYR A 218 -8.04 15.90 19.62
N TRP A 219 -8.34 17.18 19.87
CA TRP A 219 -9.47 17.86 19.27
C TRP A 219 -9.29 18.08 17.75
N VAL A 220 -8.11 18.52 17.31
CA VAL A 220 -7.83 18.67 15.86
C VAL A 220 -7.87 17.30 15.17
N PHE A 221 -7.17 16.31 15.74
CA PHE A 221 -7.15 14.96 15.19
C PHE A 221 -8.51 14.28 15.25
N SER A 222 -9.37 14.67 16.19
CA SER A 222 -10.73 14.16 16.24
C SER A 222 -11.50 14.43 14.96
N PHE A 223 -11.30 15.61 14.38
CA PHE A 223 -11.89 16.03 13.13
C PHE A 223 -11.11 15.43 11.95
N LEU A 224 -9.79 15.56 11.96
CA LEU A 224 -8.90 15.08 10.89
C LEU A 224 -9.09 13.59 10.58
N THR A 225 -9.19 12.77 11.62
CA THR A 225 -9.33 11.31 11.52
C THR A 225 -10.78 10.85 11.44
N LEU A 226 -11.75 11.78 11.39
CA LEU A 226 -13.18 11.50 11.45
C LEU A 226 -13.60 10.67 12.67
N SER A 227 -12.85 10.78 13.78
CA SER A 227 -13.06 9.95 14.96
C SER A 227 -14.43 10.10 15.62
N PHE A 228 -15.13 11.21 15.38
CA PHE A 228 -16.48 11.40 15.90
C PHE A 228 -17.46 10.32 15.40
N LEU A 229 -17.22 9.72 14.23
CA LEU A 229 -18.07 8.65 13.67
C LEU A 229 -17.94 7.33 14.44
N TYR A 230 -16.72 6.97 14.87
CA TYR A 230 -16.43 5.64 15.43
C TYR A 230 -16.08 5.67 16.92
N ARG A 231 -15.85 6.84 17.51
CA ARG A 231 -15.52 6.99 18.93
C ARG A 231 -16.52 6.33 19.89
N PRO A 232 -17.86 6.41 19.67
CA PRO A 232 -18.80 5.68 20.51
C PRO A 232 -18.55 4.16 20.49
N LEU A 233 -18.21 3.60 19.33
CA LEU A 233 -17.88 2.18 19.18
C LEU A 233 -16.61 1.84 19.96
N VAL A 234 -15.55 2.65 19.82
CA VAL A 234 -14.28 2.45 20.55
C VAL A 234 -14.50 2.45 22.06
N TYR A 235 -15.20 3.45 22.59
CA TYR A 235 -15.42 3.54 24.03
C TYR A 235 -16.37 2.45 24.54
N ASN A 236 -17.41 2.09 23.79
CA ASN A 236 -18.29 0.96 24.14
C ASN A 236 -17.49 -0.35 24.22
N PHE A 237 -16.61 -0.55 23.23
CA PHE A 237 -15.74 -1.72 23.17
C PHE A 237 -14.73 -1.77 24.32
N LEU A 238 -14.07 -0.65 24.62
CA LEU A 238 -13.08 -0.55 25.68
C LEU A 238 -13.69 -0.65 27.08
N ASP A 239 -14.93 -0.20 27.27
CA ASP A 239 -15.66 -0.33 28.53
C ASP A 239 -15.98 -1.81 28.85
N ASN A 240 -16.26 -2.60 27.81
CA ASN A 240 -16.50 -4.03 27.96
C ASN A 240 -15.19 -4.81 28.24
N ARG A 241 -15.15 -5.54 29.36
CA ARG A 241 -14.02 -6.41 29.75
C ARG A 241 -13.68 -7.47 28.70
N PHE A 242 -14.68 -8.06 28.06
CA PHE A 242 -14.50 -9.07 27.02
C PHE A 242 -13.92 -8.46 25.74
N GLY A 243 -14.51 -7.36 25.27
CA GLY A 243 -13.99 -6.61 24.13
C GLY A 243 -12.53 -6.24 24.34
N ARG A 244 -12.21 -5.55 25.45
CA ARG A 244 -10.84 -5.14 25.76
C ARG A 244 -9.82 -6.29 25.71
N ARG A 245 -10.17 -7.48 26.22
CA ARG A 245 -9.31 -8.67 26.13
C ARG A 245 -9.14 -9.16 24.70
N LEU A 246 -10.20 -9.12 23.90
CA LEU A 246 -10.15 -9.55 22.51
C LEU A 246 -9.27 -8.63 21.66
N ILE A 247 -9.34 -7.30 21.82
CA ILE A 247 -8.38 -6.40 21.14
C ILE A 247 -6.95 -6.71 21.55
N LEU A 248 -6.68 -6.89 22.85
CA LEU A 248 -5.34 -7.23 23.34
C LEU A 248 -4.83 -8.57 22.80
N LEU A 249 -5.73 -9.51 22.49
CA LEU A 249 -5.40 -10.78 21.83
C LEU A 249 -5.14 -10.59 20.32
N LEU A 250 -5.93 -9.76 19.64
CA LEU A 250 -5.84 -9.57 18.20
C LEU A 250 -4.61 -8.75 17.78
N VAL A 251 -4.19 -7.76 18.57
CA VAL A 251 -3.00 -6.93 18.28
C VAL A 251 -1.74 -7.77 18.01
N PRO A 252 -1.30 -8.70 18.89
CA PRO A 252 -0.13 -9.54 18.62
C PRO A 252 -0.35 -10.50 17.44
N ILE A 253 -1.60 -10.92 17.18
CA ILE A 253 -1.92 -11.72 15.98
C ILE A 253 -1.71 -10.89 14.71
N TYR A 254 -2.13 -9.63 14.70
CA TYR A 254 -1.89 -8.73 13.55
C TYR A 254 -0.39 -8.49 13.32
N ILE A 255 0.38 -8.32 14.40
CA ILE A 255 1.85 -8.23 14.30
C ILE A 255 2.44 -9.53 13.76
N ALA A 256 1.95 -10.69 14.21
CA ALA A 256 2.39 -11.99 13.70
C ALA A 256 2.04 -12.17 12.22
N ILE A 257 0.87 -11.72 11.77
CA ILE A 257 0.50 -11.72 10.34
C ILE A 257 1.48 -10.87 9.54
N LEU A 258 1.78 -9.64 10.00
CA LEU A 258 2.76 -8.77 9.34
C LEU A 258 4.15 -9.43 9.24
N MET A 259 4.60 -10.07 10.32
CA MET A 259 5.87 -10.80 10.33
C MET A 259 5.85 -12.01 9.41
N MET A 260 4.74 -12.78 9.39
CA MET A 260 4.57 -13.94 8.50
C MET A 260 4.55 -13.53 7.03
N THR A 261 3.91 -12.40 6.70
CA THR A 261 3.90 -11.87 5.32
C THR A 261 5.27 -11.38 4.88
N SER A 262 6.17 -11.06 5.81
CA SER A 262 7.58 -10.70 5.50
C SER A 262 8.53 -11.90 5.51
N LEU A 263 8.05 -13.12 5.77
CA LEU A 263 8.90 -14.31 5.73
C LEU A 263 9.19 -14.68 4.28
N GLU A 264 10.47 -14.65 3.92
CA GLU A 264 10.95 -15.10 2.63
C GLU A 264 11.67 -16.43 2.75
N TYR A 265 11.34 -17.35 1.84
CA TYR A 265 12.06 -18.61 1.73
C TYR A 265 13.40 -18.37 1.01
N ARG A 266 14.50 -18.47 1.76
CA ARG A 266 15.86 -18.41 1.20
C ARG A 266 16.27 -19.79 0.69
N SER A 267 16.30 -19.94 -0.63
CA SER A 267 16.69 -21.20 -1.29
C SER A 267 18.21 -21.40 -1.36
N SER A 268 18.99 -20.34 -1.21
CA SER A 268 20.45 -20.38 -1.29
C SER A 268 21.09 -19.51 -0.22
N ASN A 269 22.28 -19.93 0.23
CA ASN A 269 23.10 -19.17 1.18
C ASN A 269 23.82 -17.99 0.52
N TYR A 270 23.97 -18.02 -0.81
CA TYR A 270 24.82 -17.07 -1.54
C TYR A 270 24.11 -16.40 -2.73
N LEU A 271 23.04 -17.02 -3.22
CA LEU A 271 22.34 -16.56 -4.41
C LEU A 271 20.99 -16.03 -3.99
N ASP A 272 20.70 -14.82 -4.46
CA ASP A 272 19.41 -14.19 -4.29
C ASP A 272 18.75 -14.06 -5.66
N LYS A 273 17.46 -14.35 -5.72
CA LYS A 273 16.66 -14.27 -6.95
C LYS A 273 16.30 -12.81 -7.28
N ASP A 274 16.29 -11.93 -6.29
CA ASP A 274 15.86 -10.54 -6.42
C ASP A 274 17.07 -9.60 -6.56
N GLN A 275 18.05 -10.01 -7.39
CA GLN A 275 19.25 -9.23 -7.68
C GLN A 275 19.08 -8.41 -8.96
N ARG A 276 19.67 -7.22 -8.99
CA ARG A 276 19.78 -6.45 -10.25
C ARG A 276 20.67 -7.17 -11.24
N SER A 277 20.42 -6.97 -12.54
CA SER A 277 21.32 -7.47 -13.58
C SER A 277 22.75 -6.95 -13.37
N SER A 278 23.70 -7.85 -13.62
CA SER A 278 25.13 -7.62 -13.44
C SER A 278 25.91 -8.50 -14.42
N SER A 279 27.25 -8.48 -14.36
CA SER A 279 28.06 -9.38 -15.17
C SER A 279 27.82 -10.87 -14.88
N THR A 280 27.27 -11.20 -13.71
CA THR A 280 27.04 -12.57 -13.24
C THR A 280 25.57 -12.93 -13.02
N PHE A 281 24.65 -11.96 -13.05
CA PHE A 281 23.22 -12.16 -12.84
C PHE A 281 22.39 -11.51 -13.94
N ALA A 282 21.37 -12.22 -14.42
CA ALA A 282 20.51 -11.78 -15.52
C ALA A 282 19.06 -11.71 -15.04
N ASN A 283 18.67 -10.57 -14.48
CA ASN A 283 17.34 -10.33 -13.91
C ASN A 283 16.29 -10.30 -15.02
N LYS A 284 15.17 -11.03 -14.83
CA LYS A 284 14.05 -11.11 -15.77
C LYS A 284 13.49 -9.75 -16.18
N GLU A 285 13.54 -8.76 -15.28
CA GLU A 285 13.01 -7.41 -15.50
C GLU A 285 13.66 -6.68 -16.69
N ASN A 286 14.84 -7.14 -17.12
CA ASN A 286 15.57 -6.52 -18.21
C ASN A 286 15.45 -7.24 -19.56
N TYR A 287 14.59 -8.27 -19.67
CA TYR A 287 14.39 -9.02 -20.92
C TYR A 287 12.91 -9.05 -21.30
N ALA A 288 12.57 -8.49 -22.46
CA ALA A 288 11.19 -8.31 -22.90
C ALA A 288 10.41 -9.64 -23.03
N ASP A 289 11.09 -10.69 -23.48
CA ASP A 289 10.52 -12.04 -23.61
C ASP A 289 10.18 -12.70 -22.25
N MET A 290 10.66 -12.15 -21.13
CA MET A 290 10.41 -12.63 -19.77
C MET A 290 9.37 -11.79 -19.01
N LEU A 291 8.86 -10.70 -19.59
CA LEU A 291 7.83 -9.83 -19.00
C LEU A 291 6.45 -10.31 -19.46
N THR A 292 5.94 -11.38 -18.86
CA THR A 292 4.72 -12.07 -19.33
C THR A 292 3.51 -11.91 -18.42
N GLU A 293 3.72 -11.59 -17.15
CA GLU A 293 2.66 -11.46 -16.15
C GLU A 293 2.28 -9.99 -15.90
N ASP A 294 1.05 -9.71 -15.46
CA ASP A 294 0.58 -8.34 -15.18
C ASP A 294 1.39 -7.63 -14.07
N GLY A 295 2.10 -8.39 -13.23
CA GLY A 295 3.01 -7.88 -12.20
C GLY A 295 4.48 -7.76 -12.64
N ASP A 296 4.80 -8.05 -13.90
CA ASP A 296 6.15 -7.93 -14.43
C ASP A 296 6.40 -6.51 -14.94
N PHE A 297 7.16 -5.73 -14.18
CA PHE A 297 7.55 -4.38 -14.57
C PHE A 297 8.94 -4.36 -15.19
N PRO A 298 9.16 -3.56 -16.25
CA PRO A 298 10.48 -3.45 -16.85
C PRO A 298 11.45 -2.74 -15.89
N GLY A 299 12.67 -3.26 -15.83
CA GLY A 299 13.78 -2.61 -15.13
C GLY A 299 14.30 -1.38 -15.88
N HIS A 300 15.34 -0.73 -15.35
CA HIS A 300 15.86 0.53 -15.90
C HIS A 300 16.42 0.47 -17.34
N MET A 301 16.60 -0.73 -17.91
CA MET A 301 16.96 -0.96 -19.30
C MET A 301 16.46 -2.35 -19.70
N VAL A 302 15.90 -2.49 -20.89
CA VAL A 302 15.32 -3.73 -21.41
C VAL A 302 15.84 -4.03 -22.79
N ILE A 303 16.18 -5.29 -23.04
CA ILE A 303 16.50 -5.83 -24.36
C ILE A 303 15.50 -6.93 -24.75
N PRO A 304 15.41 -7.34 -26.03
CA PRO A 304 14.41 -8.32 -26.47
C PRO A 304 14.49 -9.67 -25.73
N SER A 305 15.69 -10.22 -25.55
CA SER A 305 15.92 -11.55 -25.01
C SER A 305 17.37 -11.72 -24.56
N LYS A 306 17.67 -12.75 -23.74
CA LYS A 306 19.06 -13.07 -23.35
C LYS A 306 19.92 -13.47 -24.54
N VAL A 307 19.32 -14.12 -25.52
CA VAL A 307 19.99 -14.57 -26.76
C VAL A 307 19.53 -13.69 -27.91
N ILE A 308 20.47 -13.07 -28.60
CA ILE A 308 20.25 -12.19 -29.74
C ILE A 308 20.85 -12.84 -30.98
N ASN A 309 20.05 -12.92 -32.04
CA ASN A 309 20.44 -13.51 -33.32
C ASN A 309 20.37 -12.53 -34.51
N LYS A 310 20.05 -11.27 -34.23
CA LYS A 310 19.94 -10.20 -35.22
C LYS A 310 21.23 -9.38 -35.22
N PRO A 311 21.62 -8.78 -36.36
CA PRO A 311 22.80 -7.91 -36.46
C PRO A 311 22.65 -6.57 -35.72
N PHE A 312 21.55 -6.37 -35.01
CA PHE A 312 21.27 -5.20 -34.21
C PHE A 312 20.62 -5.59 -32.88
N LEU A 313 20.83 -4.77 -31.86
CA LEU A 313 20.25 -4.91 -30.54
C LEU A 313 19.33 -3.73 -30.26
N GLN A 314 18.03 -4.00 -30.20
CA GLN A 314 17.05 -3.03 -29.70
C GLN A 314 17.25 -2.84 -28.20
N VAL A 315 17.29 -1.60 -27.74
CA VAL A 315 17.39 -1.26 -26.31
C VAL A 315 16.29 -0.27 -25.96
N PHE A 316 15.52 -0.59 -24.91
CA PHE A 316 14.46 0.26 -24.38
C PHE A 316 14.81 0.69 -22.94
N VAL A 317 14.73 1.99 -22.67
CA VAL A 317 14.93 2.58 -21.34
C VAL A 317 13.58 3.16 -20.89
N PRO A 318 12.88 2.52 -19.93
CA PRO A 318 11.59 3.02 -19.46
C PRO A 318 11.71 4.41 -18.83
N PHE A 319 10.72 5.25 -19.08
CA PHE A 319 10.59 6.54 -18.41
C PHE A 319 10.21 6.31 -16.94
N SER A 320 10.80 7.10 -16.05
CA SER A 320 10.39 7.19 -14.65
C SER A 320 10.55 8.63 -14.16
N GLU A 321 9.80 9.01 -13.12
CA GLU A 321 9.93 10.33 -12.49
C GLU A 321 11.36 10.58 -11.99
N ASN A 322 12.04 9.54 -11.49
CA ASN A 322 13.43 9.64 -11.06
C ASN A 322 14.39 9.89 -12.24
N LEU A 323 14.18 9.22 -13.38
CA LEU A 323 14.97 9.46 -14.59
C LEU A 323 14.85 10.93 -15.02
N GLU A 324 13.64 11.47 -14.99
CA GLU A 324 13.41 12.88 -15.32
C GLU A 324 14.05 13.84 -14.31
N ASN A 325 13.92 13.55 -13.00
CA ASN A 325 14.58 14.34 -11.96
C ASN A 325 16.11 14.39 -12.15
N ARG A 326 16.73 13.28 -12.60
CA ARG A 326 18.15 13.22 -12.92
C ARG A 326 18.50 14.08 -14.15
N ILE A 327 17.62 14.14 -15.14
CA ILE A 327 17.81 15.01 -16.33
C ILE A 327 17.71 16.49 -15.94
N PHE A 328 16.74 16.87 -15.11
CA PHE A 328 16.65 18.23 -14.57
C PHE A 328 17.88 18.59 -13.73
N ALA A 329 18.41 17.66 -12.93
CA ALA A 329 19.63 17.89 -12.16
C ALA A 329 20.87 18.09 -13.05
N TYR A 330 20.90 17.51 -14.26
CA TYR A 330 21.97 17.73 -15.23
C TYR A 330 21.78 19.02 -16.02
N ASN A 331 20.55 19.29 -16.47
CA ASN A 331 20.18 20.45 -17.25
C ASN A 331 18.98 21.17 -16.63
N ASP A 332 19.27 22.10 -15.72
CA ASP A 332 18.26 22.83 -14.93
C ASP A 332 17.31 23.65 -15.83
N SER A 333 17.74 24.03 -17.03
CA SER A 333 16.91 24.77 -17.99
C SER A 333 15.74 23.99 -18.59
N LEU A 334 15.68 22.67 -18.35
CA LEU A 334 14.52 21.83 -18.68
C LEU A 334 13.51 21.75 -17.54
N ARG A 335 13.89 22.13 -16.31
CA ARG A 335 12.99 22.10 -15.17
C ARG A 335 11.89 23.16 -15.38
N PRO A 336 10.61 22.78 -15.36
CA PRO A 336 9.52 23.74 -15.47
C PRO A 336 9.46 24.60 -14.20
N GLU A 337 8.97 25.85 -14.32
CA GLU A 337 8.69 26.70 -13.16
C GLU A 337 7.66 26.06 -12.23
N ILE A 338 6.65 25.40 -12.81
CA ILE A 338 5.59 24.67 -12.10
C ILE A 338 5.68 23.19 -12.48
N ASP A 339 5.97 22.33 -11.51
CA ASP A 339 5.90 20.88 -11.68
C ASP A 339 4.43 20.44 -11.74
N ARG A 340 4.10 19.64 -12.74
CA ARG A 340 2.72 19.18 -13.02
C ARG A 340 2.55 17.68 -12.85
N ARG A 341 3.59 17.00 -12.38
CA ARG A 341 3.59 15.55 -12.17
C ARG A 341 2.77 15.20 -10.93
N GLY A 342 2.32 13.97 -10.84
CA GLY A 342 1.44 13.51 -9.75
C GLY A 342 -0.05 13.52 -10.11
N LEU A 343 -0.90 13.64 -9.09
CA LEU A 343 -2.35 13.49 -9.24
C LEU A 343 -2.96 14.72 -9.91
N SER A 344 -3.45 14.55 -11.14
CA SER A 344 -4.22 15.56 -11.85
C SER A 344 -5.70 15.19 -11.89
N THR A 345 -6.58 16.20 -11.82
CA THR A 345 -8.02 16.01 -11.99
C THR A 345 -8.44 16.42 -13.39
N SER A 346 -9.24 15.60 -14.05
CA SER A 346 -9.90 15.94 -15.32
C SER A 346 -11.09 16.88 -15.12
N MET A 347 -11.53 17.10 -13.86
CA MET A 347 -12.56 18.07 -13.55
C MET A 347 -12.01 19.49 -13.76
N LYS A 348 -12.44 20.14 -14.84
CA LYS A 348 -12.15 21.54 -15.12
C LYS A 348 -12.89 22.45 -14.13
N VAL A 349 -12.35 22.60 -12.92
CA VAL A 349 -12.72 23.69 -12.03
C VAL A 349 -12.02 24.94 -12.57
N THR A 350 -12.78 25.88 -13.11
CA THR A 350 -12.29 27.15 -13.67
C THR A 350 -11.49 27.92 -12.63
N THR A 351 -10.20 27.63 -12.60
CA THR A 351 -9.16 28.41 -11.94
C THR A 351 -8.15 28.69 -13.04
N ASN A 352 -7.73 29.93 -13.19
CA ASN A 352 -6.79 30.38 -14.20
C ASN A 352 -5.39 29.82 -13.88
N TRP A 353 -5.19 28.53 -14.08
CA TRP A 353 -3.84 27.96 -14.18
C TRP A 353 -3.30 28.45 -15.50
N ASN A 354 -2.42 29.44 -15.44
CA ASN A 354 -1.82 30.05 -16.61
C ASN A 354 -0.91 28.99 -17.26
N ASP A 355 -1.47 28.23 -18.21
CA ASP A 355 -0.67 27.28 -18.99
C ASP A 355 0.34 28.06 -19.82
N GLN A 356 1.58 28.16 -19.33
CA GLN A 356 2.66 28.77 -20.11
C GLN A 356 2.99 27.95 -21.38
N ILE A 357 2.69 26.64 -21.36
CA ILE A 357 2.93 25.70 -22.47
C ILE A 357 1.59 25.18 -23.02
N THR A 358 0.86 26.05 -23.72
CA THR A 358 -0.43 25.69 -24.36
C THR A 358 -0.26 25.14 -25.77
N SER A 359 0.74 25.60 -26.52
CA SER A 359 0.84 25.26 -27.94
C SER A 359 1.60 23.93 -28.17
N ALA A 360 1.12 23.15 -29.14
CA ALA A 360 1.80 21.92 -29.58
C ALA A 360 3.26 22.20 -30.01
N ARG A 361 3.53 23.39 -30.57
CA ARG A 361 4.87 23.81 -31.03
C ARG A 361 5.85 24.05 -29.87
N GLN A 362 5.40 24.63 -28.75
CA GLN A 362 6.24 24.79 -27.56
C GLN A 362 6.55 23.43 -26.93
N LYS A 363 5.56 22.54 -26.83
CA LYS A 363 5.74 21.17 -26.34
C LYS A 363 6.76 20.40 -27.19
N ASP A 364 6.69 20.55 -28.51
CA ASP A 364 7.65 19.92 -29.45
C ASP A 364 9.08 20.47 -29.28
N SER A 365 9.24 21.79 -29.12
CA SER A 365 10.55 22.41 -28.87
C SER A 365 11.20 21.91 -27.57
N ILE A 366 10.43 21.87 -26.48
CA ILE A 366 10.91 21.38 -25.19
C ILE A 366 11.24 19.88 -25.28
N ARG A 367 10.39 19.09 -25.93
CA ARG A 367 10.64 17.65 -26.15
C ARG A 367 11.94 17.41 -26.92
N LYS A 368 12.21 18.19 -27.97
CA LYS A 368 13.47 18.10 -28.73
C LYS A 368 14.68 18.43 -27.87
N ARG A 369 14.59 19.45 -27.03
CA ARG A 369 15.66 19.82 -26.09
C ARG A 369 15.86 18.77 -25.01
N TYR A 370 14.78 18.19 -24.53
CA TYR A 370 14.79 17.08 -23.58
C TYR A 370 15.50 15.87 -24.17
N LEU A 371 15.09 15.42 -25.36
CA LEU A 371 15.68 14.27 -26.03
C LEU A 371 17.16 14.50 -26.33
N ARG A 372 17.53 15.71 -26.77
CA ARG A 372 18.95 16.08 -26.93
C ARG A 372 19.73 15.93 -25.63
N THR A 373 19.20 16.46 -24.53
CA THR A 373 19.85 16.32 -23.21
C THR A 373 19.95 14.85 -22.80
N PHE A 374 18.92 14.05 -23.10
CA PHE A 374 18.95 12.61 -22.85
C PHE A 374 20.09 11.92 -23.62
N ASN A 375 20.21 12.17 -24.93
CA ASN A 375 21.28 11.61 -25.77
C ASN A 375 22.68 12.12 -25.37
N GLU A 376 22.81 13.37 -24.93
CA GLU A 376 24.09 13.90 -24.46
C GLU A 376 24.55 13.25 -23.14
N THR A 377 23.59 12.83 -22.31
CA THR A 377 23.84 12.29 -20.97
C THR A 377 23.95 10.79 -20.93
N HIS A 378 23.28 10.06 -21.83
CA HIS A 378 23.26 8.60 -21.84
C HIS A 378 24.08 8.07 -23.01
N ALA A 379 24.90 7.07 -22.74
CA ALA A 379 25.68 6.38 -23.76
C ALA A 379 25.72 4.89 -23.46
N PHE A 380 25.87 4.08 -24.50
CA PHE A 380 26.03 2.64 -24.34
C PHE A 380 27.48 2.23 -24.48
N GLN A 381 27.84 1.15 -23.78
CA GLN A 381 29.09 0.45 -24.00
C GLN A 381 28.81 -1.04 -24.04
N ILE A 382 29.25 -1.71 -25.10
CA ILE A 382 29.25 -3.17 -25.18
C ILE A 382 30.68 -3.64 -24.94
N ASP A 383 30.90 -4.37 -23.85
CA ASP A 383 32.22 -4.79 -23.37
C ASP A 383 33.18 -3.60 -23.16
N SER A 384 34.06 -3.33 -24.13
CA SER A 384 34.96 -2.17 -24.16
C SER A 384 34.66 -1.19 -25.29
N LEU A 385 33.71 -1.50 -26.17
CA LEU A 385 33.33 -0.69 -27.32
C LEU A 385 32.25 0.31 -26.92
N ASP A 386 32.57 1.60 -27.03
CA ASP A 386 31.59 2.66 -26.84
C ASP A 386 30.67 2.71 -28.07
N MET A 387 29.37 2.75 -27.82
CA MET A 387 28.31 2.76 -28.83
C MET A 387 27.64 4.13 -28.79
N ASP A 388 27.79 4.89 -29.86
CA ASP A 388 27.19 6.23 -30.01
C ASP A 388 25.98 6.14 -30.93
N GLU A 389 24.80 6.06 -30.33
CA GLU A 389 23.52 6.00 -31.04
C GLU A 389 22.51 6.91 -30.33
N ASP A 390 21.76 7.67 -31.12
CA ASP A 390 20.72 8.54 -30.60
C ASP A 390 19.48 7.74 -30.18
N PHE A 391 18.85 8.13 -29.08
CA PHE A 391 17.55 7.60 -28.69
C PHE A 391 16.40 8.36 -29.35
N ILE A 392 15.27 7.67 -29.47
CA ILE A 392 13.96 8.25 -29.79
C ILE A 392 12.98 8.02 -28.64
N LEU A 393 11.98 8.89 -28.51
CA LEU A 393 10.87 8.69 -27.59
C LEU A 393 9.86 7.73 -28.21
N THR A 394 9.43 6.73 -27.44
CA THR A 394 8.43 5.75 -27.88
C THR A 394 7.53 5.32 -26.73
N THR A 395 6.41 4.70 -27.06
CA THR A 395 5.62 3.87 -26.15
C THR A 395 6.00 2.42 -26.43
N GLY A 396 6.83 1.86 -25.55
CA GLY A 396 7.44 0.54 -25.72
C GLY A 396 6.64 -0.58 -25.07
N ILE A 397 7.36 -1.48 -24.41
CA ILE A 397 6.82 -2.69 -23.76
C ILE A 397 5.69 -2.31 -22.79
N ASN A 398 4.56 -3.03 -22.87
CA ASN A 398 3.38 -2.84 -22.04
C ASN A 398 2.80 -1.40 -22.05
N ASN A 399 2.90 -0.69 -23.18
CA ASN A 399 2.41 0.69 -23.35
C ASN A 399 3.09 1.70 -22.40
N ILE A 400 4.31 1.39 -21.96
CA ILE A 400 5.10 2.25 -21.08
C ILE A 400 5.85 3.28 -21.93
N LEU A 401 5.80 4.54 -21.53
CA LEU A 401 6.60 5.61 -22.15
C LEU A 401 8.09 5.34 -21.88
N GLY A 402 8.95 5.56 -22.88
CA GLY A 402 10.39 5.44 -22.69
C GLY A 402 11.19 5.90 -23.89
N PHE A 403 12.47 5.52 -23.87
CA PHE A 403 13.45 5.84 -24.89
C PHE A 403 13.91 4.55 -25.56
N GLU A 404 14.00 4.56 -26.88
CA GLU A 404 14.42 3.39 -27.65
C GLU A 404 15.57 3.75 -28.60
N THR A 405 16.48 2.80 -28.80
CA THR A 405 17.50 2.86 -29.85
C THR A 405 17.85 1.46 -30.36
N TYR A 406 18.63 1.38 -31.42
CA TYR A 406 19.07 0.15 -32.06
C TYR A 406 20.59 0.19 -32.23
N LEU A 407 21.30 -0.65 -31.49
CA LEU A 407 22.76 -0.74 -31.54
C LEU A 407 23.19 -1.72 -32.61
N ASN A 408 24.08 -1.32 -33.53
CA ASN A 408 24.66 -2.26 -34.49
C ASN A 408 25.63 -3.22 -33.78
N ILE A 409 25.36 -4.53 -33.86
CA ILE A 409 26.18 -5.57 -33.24
C ILE A 409 26.73 -6.58 -34.24
N SER A 410 26.69 -6.24 -35.54
CA SER A 410 27.14 -7.13 -36.63
C SER A 410 28.60 -7.59 -36.48
N ASP A 411 29.44 -6.69 -35.95
CA ASP A 411 30.88 -6.89 -35.79
C ASP A 411 31.27 -7.55 -34.47
N LEU A 412 30.30 -7.84 -33.59
CA LEU A 412 30.57 -8.60 -32.37
C LEU A 412 30.92 -10.05 -32.71
N GLU A 413 31.87 -10.59 -31.97
CA GLU A 413 32.15 -12.03 -31.94
C GLU A 413 30.95 -12.79 -31.37
N GLU A 414 30.84 -14.09 -31.65
CA GLU A 414 29.79 -14.89 -31.04
C GLU A 414 30.13 -15.21 -29.59
N GLY A 415 29.14 -15.12 -28.70
CA GLY A 415 29.30 -15.45 -27.29
C GLY A 415 28.65 -14.44 -26.36
N LYS A 416 29.18 -14.37 -25.13
CA LYS A 416 28.64 -13.54 -24.06
C LYS A 416 29.23 -12.14 -24.12
N HIS A 417 28.36 -11.14 -24.10
CA HIS A 417 28.71 -9.72 -24.06
C HIS A 417 28.03 -9.03 -22.87
N LEU A 418 28.58 -7.88 -22.48
CA LEU A 418 28.05 -7.03 -21.43
C LEU A 418 27.65 -5.67 -22.00
N LEU A 419 26.34 -5.41 -22.05
CA LEU A 419 25.79 -4.10 -22.33
C LEU A 419 25.80 -3.24 -21.06
N ARG A 420 26.33 -2.03 -21.14
CA ARG A 420 26.32 -1.04 -20.06
C ARG A 420 25.62 0.22 -20.50
N LEU A 421 24.62 0.64 -19.72
CA LEU A 421 24.06 1.98 -19.82
C LEU A 421 24.90 2.91 -18.94
N ARG A 422 25.62 3.84 -19.56
CA ARG A 422 26.41 4.86 -18.89
C ARG A 422 25.65 6.17 -18.90
N ARG A 423 25.81 6.94 -17.82
CA ARG A 423 25.18 8.24 -17.65
C ARG A 423 26.15 9.28 -17.12
N LYS A 424 26.09 10.48 -17.65
CA LYS A 424 26.81 11.65 -17.12
C LYS A 424 26.04 12.28 -15.96
N ARG A 425 26.76 12.73 -14.94
CA ARG A 425 26.22 13.46 -13.79
C ARG A 425 27.13 14.64 -13.45
N ASN A 426 26.52 15.77 -13.11
CA ASN A 426 27.23 16.92 -12.57
C ASN A 426 27.53 16.67 -11.07
N GLU A 427 28.81 16.71 -10.72
CA GLU A 427 29.29 16.89 -9.35
C GLU A 427 29.82 18.32 -9.17
N LYS A 428 30.11 18.74 -7.93
CA LYS A 428 30.39 20.15 -7.58
C LYS A 428 31.39 20.84 -8.52
N ASP A 429 32.42 20.11 -8.96
CA ASP A 429 33.52 20.67 -9.76
C ASP A 429 33.80 19.89 -11.07
N ALA A 430 33.01 18.85 -11.40
CA ALA A 430 33.29 18.00 -12.57
C ALA A 430 32.04 17.26 -13.09
N VAL A 431 32.07 16.89 -14.38
CA VAL A 431 31.10 15.94 -14.97
C VAL A 431 31.69 14.53 -14.88
N VAL A 432 31.01 13.65 -14.14
CA VAL A 432 31.44 12.25 -13.93
C VAL A 432 30.53 11.32 -14.71
N THR A 433 31.10 10.28 -15.31
CA THR A 433 30.34 9.21 -15.97
C THR A 433 30.19 8.02 -15.03
N VAL A 434 28.95 7.59 -14.80
CA VAL A 434 28.60 6.45 -13.95
C VAL A 434 27.90 5.37 -14.77
N THR A 435 28.04 4.11 -14.38
CA THR A 435 27.27 3.00 -14.98
C THR A 435 25.96 2.85 -14.21
N ASP A 436 24.82 3.00 -14.89
CA ASP A 436 23.49 2.89 -14.29
C ASP A 436 23.00 1.44 -14.32
N VAL A 437 23.21 0.74 -15.44
CA VAL A 437 22.79 -0.66 -15.63
C VAL A 437 23.90 -1.46 -16.31
N ILE A 438 24.10 -2.71 -15.87
CA ILE A 438 24.93 -3.72 -16.53
C ILE A 438 24.05 -4.91 -16.87
N LEU A 439 24.09 -5.34 -18.12
CA LEU A 439 23.22 -6.39 -18.62
C LEU A 439 23.99 -7.40 -19.47
N PRO A 440 23.98 -8.70 -19.11
CA PRO A 440 24.58 -9.73 -19.92
C PRO A 440 23.65 -10.18 -21.04
N PHE A 441 24.17 -10.37 -22.25
CA PHE A 441 23.45 -10.99 -23.34
C PHE A 441 24.39 -11.89 -24.15
N TRP A 442 23.83 -12.76 -24.97
CA TRP A 442 24.56 -13.68 -25.83
C TRP A 442 24.24 -13.40 -27.28
N PHE A 443 25.26 -13.18 -28.10
CA PHE A 443 25.12 -12.98 -29.52
C PHE A 443 25.56 -14.23 -30.28
N PHE A 444 24.70 -14.75 -31.15
CA PHE A 444 25.02 -15.86 -32.04
C PHE A 444 24.49 -15.53 -33.43
N LYS A 445 25.33 -15.58 -34.46
CA LYS A 445 24.89 -15.27 -35.82
C LYS A 445 24.03 -16.43 -36.30
N ASN A 446 22.86 -16.10 -36.84
CA ASN A 446 21.93 -17.07 -37.40
C ASN A 446 22.45 -17.68 -38.71
#